data_AF-A0AAN5I1W5-F1
#
_entry.id   AF-A0AAN5I1W5-F1
#
_cell.length_a   1.000
_cell.length_b   1.000
_cell.length_c   1.000
_cell.angle_alpha   90.00
_cell.angle_beta   90.00
_cell.angle_gamma   90.00
#
_symmetry.space_group_name_H-M   'P 1'
#
loop_
_entity.id
_entity.type
_entity.pdbx_description
1 polymer ?
#
loop_
_entity_poly.entity_id
_entity_poly.type
_entity_poly.pdbx_seq_one_letter_code
_entity_poly.pdbx_strand_id
1 'polypeptide(L)'
;KSITPTTRDDPWWAALDDVLNEEGCKYTKEIFVGATDSRYLRAKGLKSIGFSPMINIPSLLHDHNEYITESLFLRGVQIYEKMIERLADL
;
A
#
# COMPACT_ATOMS: atom_id res chain seq x y z
N LYS A 1 1.50 -17.72 -10.09
CA LYS A 1 1.61 -16.99 -8.80
C LYS A 1 0.34 -16.16 -8.64
N SER A 2 -0.34 -16.22 -7.49
CA SER A 2 -1.56 -15.45 -7.24
C SER A 2 -1.21 -13.96 -7.03
N ILE A 3 -1.91 -13.06 -7.71
CA ILE A 3 -1.76 -11.60 -7.65
C ILE A 3 -3.11 -11.04 -7.24
N THR A 4 -3.13 -10.12 -6.27
CA THR A 4 -4.36 -9.41 -5.89
C THR A 4 -4.77 -8.47 -7.02
N PRO A 5 -6.03 -8.54 -7.52
CA PRO A 5 -6.53 -7.57 -8.50
C PRO A 5 -6.44 -6.14 -7.98
N THR A 6 -6.17 -5.19 -8.87
CA THR A 6 -6.10 -3.73 -8.58
C THR A 6 -7.00 -2.95 -9.54
N THR A 7 -8.15 -3.52 -9.83
CA THR A 7 -9.19 -2.96 -10.69
C THR A 7 -10.34 -2.44 -9.81
N ARG A 8 -11.05 -1.40 -10.27
CA ARG A 8 -12.07 -0.71 -9.46
C ARG A 8 -13.34 -1.53 -9.20
N ASP A 9 -13.53 -2.67 -9.85
CA ASP A 9 -14.58 -3.65 -9.53
C ASP A 9 -14.32 -4.38 -8.20
N ASP A 10 -13.09 -4.34 -7.68
CA ASP A 10 -12.79 -4.79 -6.33
C ASP A 10 -13.02 -3.66 -5.32
N PRO A 11 -13.99 -3.79 -4.39
CA PRO A 11 -14.31 -2.71 -3.44
C PRO A 11 -13.16 -2.40 -2.48
N TRP A 12 -12.29 -3.38 -2.18
CA TRP A 12 -11.12 -3.14 -1.34
C TRP A 12 -10.08 -2.28 -2.06
N TRP A 13 -9.86 -2.53 -3.35
CA TRP A 13 -8.99 -1.68 -4.15
C TRP A 13 -9.59 -0.29 -4.35
N ALA A 14 -10.89 -0.20 -4.63
CA ALA A 14 -11.58 1.08 -4.81
C ALA A 14 -11.48 1.95 -3.55
N ALA A 15 -11.68 1.37 -2.36
CA ALA A 15 -11.49 2.06 -1.09
C ALA A 15 -10.06 2.63 -0.92
N LEU A 16 -9.04 1.82 -1.19
CA LEU A 16 -7.64 2.26 -1.13
C LEU A 16 -7.36 3.40 -2.12
N ASP A 17 -7.81 3.25 -3.36
CA ASP A 17 -7.64 4.24 -4.43
C ASP A 17 -8.33 5.57 -4.07
N ASP A 18 -9.56 5.52 -3.56
CA ASP A 18 -10.32 6.70 -3.16
C ASP A 18 -9.63 7.45 -2.02
N VAL A 19 -9.14 6.75 -0.98
CA VAL A 19 -8.36 7.39 0.11
C VAL A 19 -7.09 8.04 -0.42
N LEU A 20 -6.33 7.36 -1.28
CA LEU A 20 -5.11 7.94 -1.86
C LEU A 20 -5.41 9.19 -2.70
N ASN A 21 -6.52 9.18 -3.45
CA ASN A 21 -6.96 10.31 -4.26
C ASN A 21 -7.43 11.50 -3.38
N GLU A 22 -8.17 11.24 -2.31
CA GLU A 22 -8.61 12.26 -1.33
C GLU A 22 -7.40 12.91 -0.63
N GLU A 23 -6.38 12.13 -0.31
CA GLU A 23 -5.13 12.62 0.27
C GLU A 23 -4.19 13.30 -0.76
N GLY A 24 -4.62 13.43 -2.03
CA GLY A 24 -3.85 14.04 -3.11
C GLY A 24 -2.57 13.29 -3.46
N CYS A 25 -2.50 11.99 -3.13
CA CYS A 25 -1.31 11.18 -3.28
C CYS A 25 -1.27 10.52 -4.66
N LYS A 26 -0.22 10.82 -5.43
CA LYS A 26 0.13 10.02 -6.62
C LYS A 26 0.85 8.75 -6.16
N TYR A 27 0.51 7.61 -6.76
CA TYR A 27 1.09 6.33 -6.40
C TYR A 27 1.49 5.51 -7.62
N THR A 28 2.42 4.57 -7.41
CA THR A 28 2.81 3.55 -8.39
C THR A 28 2.45 2.17 -7.86
N LYS A 29 2.11 1.25 -8.77
CA LYS A 29 1.80 -0.13 -8.43
C LYS A 29 3.02 -1.00 -8.71
N GLU A 30 3.53 -1.67 -7.69
CA GLU A 30 4.70 -2.52 -7.79
C GLU A 30 4.38 -3.97 -7.40
N ILE A 31 4.95 -4.92 -8.15
CA ILE A 31 4.73 -6.35 -7.89
C ILE A 31 5.89 -6.90 -7.05
N PHE A 32 5.69 -6.94 -5.74
CA PHE A 32 6.60 -7.62 -4.82
C PHE A 32 6.30 -9.13 -4.73
N VAL A 33 6.87 -9.90 -5.65
CA VAL A 33 6.63 -11.36 -5.76
C VAL A 33 7.19 -12.18 -4.59
N GLY A 34 8.06 -11.61 -3.74
CA GLY A 34 8.64 -12.36 -2.64
C GLY A 34 9.19 -11.61 -1.44
N ALA A 35 9.00 -10.30 -1.36
CA ALA A 35 9.55 -9.51 -0.26
C ALA A 35 8.67 -9.52 1.00
N THR A 36 7.40 -9.94 0.92
CA THR A 36 6.44 -9.81 2.03
C THR A 36 5.65 -11.09 2.32
N ASP A 37 5.12 -11.18 3.55
CA ASP A 37 4.24 -12.27 4.02
C ASP A 37 2.96 -12.41 3.20
N SER A 38 2.55 -11.33 2.51
CA SER A 38 1.42 -11.34 1.59
C SER A 38 1.53 -12.43 0.52
N ARG A 39 2.74 -12.93 0.21
CA ARG A 39 2.91 -14.07 -0.69
C ARG A 39 2.24 -15.34 -0.18
N TYR A 40 2.27 -15.59 1.13
CA TYR A 40 1.68 -16.76 1.76
C TYR A 40 0.16 -16.59 1.88
N LEU A 41 -0.31 -15.38 2.18
CA LEU A 41 -1.73 -15.05 2.20
C LEU A 41 -2.37 -15.25 0.81
N ARG A 42 -1.76 -14.68 -0.24
CA ARG A 42 -2.22 -14.87 -1.63
C ARG A 42 -2.19 -16.33 -2.09
N ALA A 43 -1.23 -17.12 -1.62
CA ALA A 43 -1.16 -18.56 -1.90
C ALA A 43 -2.33 -19.34 -1.27
N LYS A 44 -2.90 -18.82 -0.16
CA LYS A 44 -4.12 -19.36 0.47
C LYS A 44 -5.42 -18.77 -0.10
N GLY A 45 -5.35 -17.97 -1.16
CA GLY A 45 -6.50 -17.31 -1.77
C GLY A 45 -6.94 -16.02 -1.07
N LEU A 46 -6.22 -15.56 -0.04
CA LEU A 46 -6.51 -14.29 0.62
C LEU A 46 -5.90 -13.13 -0.17
N LYS A 47 -6.74 -12.16 -0.55
CA LYS A 47 -6.31 -10.93 -1.20
C LYS A 47 -5.44 -10.12 -0.23
N SER A 48 -4.35 -9.57 -0.72
CA SER A 48 -3.43 -8.77 0.11
C SER A 48 -2.71 -7.73 -0.73
N ILE A 49 -2.76 -6.47 -0.28
CA ILE A 49 -2.11 -5.31 -0.89
C ILE A 49 -1.16 -4.72 0.16
N GLY A 50 0.04 -4.35 -0.28
CA GLY A 50 1.01 -3.63 0.55
C GLY A 50 0.91 -2.14 0.29
N PHE A 51 1.27 -1.35 1.30
CA PHE A 51 1.33 0.12 1.23
C PHE A 51 2.69 0.59 1.75
N SER A 52 3.32 1.51 1.02
CA SER A 52 4.58 2.13 1.41
C SER A 52 4.47 3.65 1.28
N PRO A 53 4.54 4.43 2.38
CA PRO A 53 4.38 5.89 2.36
C PRO A 53 5.68 6.61 1.93
N MET A 54 6.29 6.18 0.83
CA MET A 54 7.52 6.80 0.28
C MET A 54 7.17 7.98 -0.64
N ILE A 55 6.61 9.03 -0.07
CA ILE A 55 6.10 10.19 -0.83
C ILE A 55 7.27 11.12 -1.19
N ASN A 56 7.52 11.30 -2.49
CA ASN A 56 8.55 12.21 -3.04
C ASN A 56 9.98 11.95 -2.51
N ILE A 57 10.29 10.72 -2.13
CA ILE A 57 11.64 10.27 -1.76
C ILE A 57 12.10 9.12 -2.67
N PRO A 58 13.41 8.93 -2.87
CA PRO A 58 13.90 7.79 -3.64
C PRO A 58 13.55 6.47 -2.96
N SER A 59 13.23 5.45 -3.75
CA SER A 59 13.10 4.08 -3.25
C SER A 59 14.49 3.50 -3.05
N LEU A 60 14.94 3.48 -1.80
CA LEU A 60 16.26 2.95 -1.38
C LEU A 60 16.11 1.62 -0.62
N LEU A 61 15.06 0.85 -0.89
CA LEU A 61 14.78 -0.42 -0.22
C LEU A 61 16.00 -1.35 -0.30
N HIS A 62 16.52 -1.76 0.85
CA HIS A 62 17.71 -2.60 1.02
C HIS A 62 19.05 -1.95 0.62
N ASP A 63 19.09 -0.64 0.37
CA ASP A 63 20.35 0.08 0.18
C ASP A 63 20.98 0.46 1.53
N HIS A 64 22.30 0.66 1.54
CA HIS A 64 23.07 0.98 2.76
C HIS A 64 22.68 2.32 3.40
N ASN A 65 21.96 3.16 2.68
CA ASN A 65 21.48 4.48 3.09
C ASN A 65 19.94 4.57 3.01
N GLU A 66 19.23 3.45 3.13
CA GLU A 66 17.78 3.42 3.23
C GLU A 66 17.26 4.35 4.35
N TYR A 67 16.34 5.25 4.01
CA TYR A 67 15.76 6.18 4.98
C TYR A 67 14.31 6.56 4.63
N ILE A 68 13.60 7.03 5.65
CA ILE A 68 12.38 7.83 5.54
C ILE A 68 12.49 8.95 6.58
N THR A 69 11.93 10.13 6.31
CA THR A 69 11.89 11.19 7.31
C THR A 69 10.80 10.89 8.35
N GLU A 70 10.98 11.39 9.58
CA GLU A 70 9.96 11.27 10.63
C GLU A 70 8.60 11.83 10.16
N SER A 71 8.61 12.98 9.48
CA SER A 71 7.39 13.60 8.94
C SER A 71 6.66 12.70 7.94
N LEU A 72 7.39 12.03 7.05
CA LEU A 72 6.81 11.11 6.06
C LEU A 72 6.32 9.82 6.71
N PHE A 73 7.06 9.29 7.69
CA PHE A 73 6.62 8.14 8.46
C PHE A 73 5.28 8.43 9.16
N LEU A 74 5.19 9.54 9.91
CA LEU A 74 3.96 9.96 10.59
C LEU A 74 2.82 10.25 9.61
N ARG A 75 3.11 10.88 8.47
CA ARG A 75 2.12 11.10 7.41
C ARG A 75 1.61 9.77 6.85
N GLY A 76 2.48 8.78 6.69
CA GLY A 76 2.13 7.44 6.27
C GLY A 76 1.17 6.74 7.23
N VAL A 77 1.40 6.88 8.54
CA VAL A 77 0.50 6.34 9.57
C VAL A 77 -0.90 6.95 9.43
N GLN A 78 -1.01 8.27 9.31
CA GLN A 78 -2.31 8.95 9.15
C GLN A 78 -3.08 8.50 7.91
N ILE A 79 -2.38 8.29 6.79
CA ILE A 79 -3.00 7.80 5.56
C ILE A 79 -3.48 6.35 5.77
N TYR A 80 -2.66 5.51 6.41
CA TYR A 80 -2.99 4.11 6.67
C TYR A 80 -4.18 3.97 7.64
N GLU A 81 -4.30 4.83 8.64
CA GLU A 81 -5.48 4.90 9.53
C GLU A 81 -6.75 5.18 8.73
N LYS A 82 -6.74 6.18 7.84
CA LYS A 82 -7.88 6.47 6.95
C LYS A 82 -8.24 5.31 6.03
N MET A 83 -7.24 4.56 5.55
CA MET A 83 -7.49 3.34 4.78
C MET A 83 -8.22 2.29 5.61
N ILE A 84 -7.81 2.07 6.86
CA ILE A 84 -8.47 1.12 7.78
C ILE A 84 -9.91 1.56 8.04
N GLU A 85 -10.14 2.84 8.33
CA GLU A 85 -11.49 3.40 8.53
C GLU A 85 -12.37 3.17 7.29
N ARG A 86 -11.90 3.56 6.10
CA ARG A 86 -12.66 3.36 4.85
C ARG A 86 -12.97 1.89 4.58
N LEU A 87 -12.03 0.99 4.87
CA LEU A 87 -12.23 -0.46 4.70
C LEU A 87 -13.21 -1.04 5.72
N ALA A 88 -13.27 -0.49 6.94
CA ALA A 88 -14.20 -0.93 7.97
C ALA A 88 -15.65 -0.50 7.67
N ASP A 89 -15.81 0.57 6.89
CA ASP A 89 -17.11 1.12 6.45
C ASP A 89 -17.57 0.58 5.08
N LEU A 90 -16.89 -0.44 4.53
CA LEU A 90 -17.27 -1.09 3.26
C LEU A 90 -18.54 -1.95 3.36
#